data_AF-A0A852TB13-F1
#
_entry.id   AF-A0A852TB13-F1
#
_cell.length_a   1.000
_cell.length_b   1.000
_cell.length_c   1.000
_cell.angle_alpha   90.00
_cell.angle_beta   90.00
_cell.angle_gamma   90.00
#
_symmetry.space_group_name_H-M   'P 1'
#
loop_
_entity.id
_entity.type
_entity.pdbx_description
1 polymer ?
#
loop_
_entity_poly.entity_id
_entity_poly.type
_entity_poly.pdbx_seq_one_letter_code
_entity_poly.pdbx_strand_id
1 'polypeptide(L)' 'MRKKAELITKISLLKQKIDQCLDDRDREGFIQLSYELKVCQRYLGTLMSNPQNRLKGQLEQNRDKFFHF' A
#
# COMPACT_ATOMS: atom_id res chain seq x y z
N MET A 1 12.52 -10.40 13.10
CA MET A 1 13.06 -9.16 12.50
C MET A 1 13.19 -9.25 10.96
N ARG A 2 13.87 -10.26 10.38
CA ARG A 2 14.12 -10.39 8.92
C ARG A 2 12.88 -10.23 8.02
N LYS A 3 11.80 -10.97 8.29
CA LYS A 3 10.55 -10.91 7.49
C LYS A 3 9.90 -9.52 7.42
N LYS A 4 10.08 -8.67 8.45
CA LYS A 4 9.56 -7.30 8.45
C LYS A 4 10.41 -6.39 7.56
N ALA A 5 11.73 -6.50 7.66
CA ALA A 5 12.67 -5.76 6.83
C ALA A 5 12.48 -6.11 5.34
N GLU A 6 12.35 -7.39 5.02
CA GLU A 6 12.08 -7.85 3.65
C GLU A 6 10.76 -7.29 3.10
N LEU A 7 9.72 -7.24 3.93
CA LEU A 7 8.42 -6.69 3.52
C LEU A 7 8.47 -5.17 3.32
N ILE A 8 9.22 -4.44 4.15
CA ILE A 8 9.47 -3.00 3.98
C ILE A 8 10.25 -2.75 2.69
N THR A 9 11.30 -3.53 2.41
CA THR A 9 12.05 -3.45 1.16
C THR A 9 11.16 -3.71 -0.05
N LYS A 10 10.28 -4.71 0.03
CA LYS A 10 9.31 -5.01 -1.04
C LYS A 10 8.33 -3.85 -1.28
N ILE A 11 7.86 -3.20 -0.22
CA ILE A 11 7.00 -2.02 -0.32
C ILE A 11 7.73 -0.85 -0.99
N SER A 12 8.99 -0.60 -0.65
CA SER A 12 9.79 0.45 -1.29
C SER A 12 10.01 0.17 -2.78
N LEU A 13 10.32 -1.08 -3.13
CA LEU A 13 10.44 -1.52 -4.53
C LEU A 13 9.14 -1.34 -5.32
N LEU A 14 8.00 -1.69 -4.72
CA LEU A 14 6.69 -1.52 -5.35
C LEU A 14 6.38 -0.04 -5.62
N LYS A 15 6.72 0.86 -4.69
CA LYS A 15 6.58 2.31 -4.91
C LYS A 15 7.42 2.80 -6.08
N GLN A 16 8.69 2.40 -6.14
CA GLN A 16 9.57 2.78 -7.25
C GLN A 16 9.07 2.28 -8.60
N LYS A 17 8.51 1.06 -8.65
CA LYS A 17 7.87 0.53 -9.86
C LYS A 17 6.59 1.27 -10.23
N ILE A 18 5.81 1.71 -9.25
CA ILE A 18 4.62 2.53 -9.48
C ILE A 18 5.03 3.89 -10.08
N ASP A 19 6.08 4.53 -9.56
CA ASP A 19 6.64 5.75 -10.14
C ASP A 19 7.10 5.54 -11.59
N GLN A 20 7.73 4.39 -11.90
CA GLN A 20 8.06 4.03 -13.29
C GLN A 20 6.82 3.80 -14.17
N CYS A 21 5.78 3.13 -13.68
CA CYS A 21 4.53 2.97 -14.44
C CYS A 21 3.84 4.31 -14.72
N LEU A 22 3.98 5.30 -13.83
CA LEU A 22 3.48 6.65 -14.08
C LEU A 22 4.26 7.34 -15.20
N ASP A 23 5.57 7.13 -15.27
CA ASP A 23 6.44 7.67 -16.34
C ASP A 23 6.10 7.03 -17.71
N ASP A 24 5.93 5.71 -17.74
CA ASP A 24 5.56 4.92 -18.93
C ASP A 24 4.08 5.06 -19.34
N ARG A 25 3.27 5.78 -18.54
CA ARG A 25 1.79 5.88 -18.67
C ARG A 25 1.06 4.54 -18.69
N ASP A 26 1.66 3.52 -18.07
CA ASP A 26 1.08 2.19 -17.99
C ASP A 26 0.03 2.11 -16.86
N ARG A 27 -1.23 2.29 -17.23
CA ARG A 27 -2.36 2.25 -16.29
C ARG A 27 -2.57 0.86 -15.69
N GLU A 28 -2.35 -0.20 -16.46
CA GLU A 28 -2.64 -1.56 -16.00
C GLU A 28 -1.65 -2.01 -14.93
N GLY A 29 -0.34 -1.83 -15.18
CA GLY A 29 0.70 -2.08 -14.20
C GLY A 29 0.59 -1.15 -13.00
N PHE A 30 0.21 0.13 -13.18
CA PHE A 30 -0.07 1.01 -12.06
C PHE A 30 -1.17 0.46 -11.15
N ILE A 31 -2.30 0.01 -11.70
CA ILE A 31 -3.42 -0.55 -10.93
C ILE A 31 -2.99 -1.84 -10.21
N GLN A 32 -2.30 -2.74 -10.90
CA GLN A 32 -1.86 -4.01 -10.35
C GLN A 32 -0.82 -3.82 -9.24
N LEU A 33 0.19 -2.97 -9.46
CA LEU A 33 1.22 -2.67 -8.46
C LEU A 33 0.65 -1.89 -7.28
N SER A 34 -0.32 -0.99 -7.51
CA SER A 34 -1.03 -0.28 -6.43
C SER A 34 -1.84 -1.23 -5.55
N TYR A 35 -2.48 -2.24 -6.15
CA TYR A 35 -3.17 -3.28 -5.40
C TYR A 35 -2.18 -4.11 -4.57
N GLU A 36 -1.08 -4.55 -5.17
CA GLU A 36 -0.05 -5.33 -4.46
C GLU A 36 0.59 -4.52 -3.32
N LEU A 37 0.83 -3.22 -3.53
CA LEU A 37 1.33 -2.31 -2.50
C LEU A 37 0.35 -2.23 -1.31
N LYS A 38 -0.96 -2.09 -1.58
CA LYS A 38 -2.00 -2.02 -0.54
C LYS A 38 -2.08 -3.31 0.28
N VAL A 39 -1.94 -4.47 -0.37
CA VAL A 39 -1.89 -5.77 0.31
C VAL A 39 -0.64 -5.88 1.18
N CYS A 40 0.53 -5.51 0.66
CA CYS A 40 1.79 -5.55 1.42
C CYS A 40 1.74 -4.60 2.62
N GLN A 41 1.18 -3.40 2.47
CA GLN A 41 0.98 -2.45 3.58
C GLN A 41 0.01 -2.97 4.64
N ARG A 42 -1.10 -3.61 4.23
CA ARG A 42 -2.06 -4.21 5.17
C ARG A 42 -1.47 -5.41 5.93
N TYR A 43 -0.66 -6.21 5.24
CA TYR A 43 0.05 -7.33 5.83
C TYR A 43 1.12 -6.83 6.82
N LEU A 44 1.90 -5.81 6.44
CA LEU A 44 2.86 -5.15 7.32
C LEU A 44 2.16 -4.53 8.54
N GLY A 45 1.03 -3.87 8.33
CA GLY A 45 0.20 -3.30 9.41
C GLY A 45 -0.35 -4.36 10.35
N THR A 46 -0.72 -5.54 9.85
CA THR A 46 -1.12 -6.69 10.70
C THR A 46 0.07 -7.30 11.44
N LEU A 47 1.24 -7.34 10.83
CA LEU A 47 2.51 -7.78 11.45
C LEU A 47 3.06 -6.80 12.48
N MET A 48 2.69 -5.52 12.40
CA MET A 48 3.11 -4.45 13.31
C MET A 48 2.06 -4.09 14.36
N SER A 49 0.76 -4.24 14.06
CA SER A 49 -0.31 -4.00 15.03
C SER A 49 -0.52 -5.21 15.93
N ASN A 50 -0.28 -5.02 17.22
CA ASN A 50 -1.04 -5.71 18.25
C ASN A 50 -2.55 -5.43 18.00
N PRO A 51 -3.49 -6.36 18.25
CA PRO A 51 -4.87 -6.31 17.74
C PRO A 51 -5.71 -5.08 18.14
N GLN A 52 -5.21 -4.22 19.02
CA GLN A 52 -5.91 -3.04 19.53
C GLN A 52 -6.01 -1.88 18.51
N ASN A 53 -5.15 -1.81 17.48
CA ASN A 53 -5.11 -0.66 16.55
C ASN A 53 -5.80 -0.91 15.19
N ARG A 54 -6.44 -2.08 15.03
CA ARG A 54 -6.87 -2.61 13.72
C ARG A 54 -8.08 -1.89 13.10
N LEU A 55 -8.78 -1.04 13.85
CA LEU A 55 -10.03 -0.41 13.41
C LEU A 55 -9.91 1.05 12.95
N LYS A 56 -8.82 1.76 13.29
CA LYS A 56 -8.76 3.22 13.04
C LYS A 56 -8.39 3.58 11.59
N GLY A 57 -7.53 2.79 10.93
CA GLY A 57 -7.02 3.12 9.59
C GLY A 57 -7.90 2.70 8.40
N GLN A 58 -8.86 1.78 8.57
CA GLN A 58 -9.72 1.34 7.46
C GLN A 58 -10.88 2.29 7.16
N LEU A 59 -11.26 3.18 8.09
CA LEU A 59 -12.37 4.10 7.91
C LEU A 59 -11.94 5.47 7.34
N GLU A 60 -10.73 5.95 7.66
CA GLU A 60 -10.27 7.28 7.22
C GLU A 60 -9.89 7.33 5.74
N GLN A 61 -9.45 6.23 5.12
CA GLN A 61 -9.17 6.23 3.67
C GLN A 61 -10.40 6.12 2.76
N ASN A 62 -11.60 5.91 3.32
CA ASN A 62 -12.84 5.87 2.52
C ASN A 62 -13.69 7.15 2.61
N ARG A 63 -13.32 8.10 3.49
CA ARG A 63 -14.06 9.37 3.64
C ARG A 63 -13.57 10.51 2.73
N ASP A 64 -12.36 10.43 2.15
CA ASP A 64 -11.71 11.63 1.60
C ASP A 64 -11.56 11.69 0.07
N LYS A 65 -12.07 10.73 -0.72
CA LYS A 65 -11.90 10.78 -2.20
C LYS A 65 -13.12 10.46 -3.06
N PHE A 66 -14.31 10.34 -2.45
CA PHE A 66 -15.57 10.26 -3.22
C PHE A 66 -16.40 11.55 -3.21
N PHE A 67 -15.89 12.64 -2.62
CA PHE A 67 -16.55 13.94 -2.64
C PHE A 67 -15.56 15.05 -3.04
N HIS A 68 -15.97 15.86 -4.02
CA HIS A 68 -15.32 17.04 -4.61
C HIS A 68 -14.19 16.74 -5.61
N PHE A 69 -14.31 17.00 -6.91
CA PHE A 69 -15.11 17.97 -7.68
C PHE A 69 -15.55 17.36 -9.02
#